data_AF-A0A8S2EHA3-F1
#
_entry.id   AF-A0A8S2EHA3-F1
#
_cell.length_a   1.000
_cell.length_b   1.000
_cell.length_c   1.000
_cell.angle_alpha   90.00
_cell.angle_beta   90.00
_cell.angle_gamma   90.00
#
_symmetry.space_group_name_H-M   'P 1'
#
loop_
_entity.id
_entity.type
_entity.pdbx_description
1 polymer ?
#
loop_
_entity_poly.entity_id
_entity_poly.type
_entity_poly.pdbx_seq_one_letter_code
_entity_poly.pdbx_strand_id
1 'polypeptide(L)'
;GNRAKELLAQGVQMIRNQERTREQEMKERQRLLPFHMHINLELIECVYLVSAMLIEIPFMASHEYDARKRPISKHFHTQMRQAEKQPVFGPPESMREHVVAASRAMKTGDWRSCVNFLINEKMNGKVWNLMPQAAHVRKMLTDKIKEESLRTYLFTYATVYDAISMPVLAEMFELPVKHVYSIISKMIINEELMASLEEPNQTVIMHHTDPSRTQALSLQLVDKIFQVLEQNDKLVQFRNGESSFYSRPQRKRCDKLIFTVGTNENDTIYQQLLTKWKLASLTNIELHFLNLSDDYNKLIDKSFKSISLNKNIILSVVGDDDTYVLVENLKKFVKNKDSDQHAYYGYGLAQNIGKDRVDYASGGGGYLLSRQTFLSFGKILTKPFNHEHLNKCKYYSFEDVSLSRCLKVLFNVTLKLGVDKNGKNQFLPIDLEHMFKIQLPRWIFTKSLNRIIQQQNNSQCCSPELITMHYVTPLAMEYFDYIFYSLKTSLLE
;
A
#
# COMPACT_ATOMS: atom_id res chain seq x y z
N GLY A 1 -4.22 21.37 1.79
CA GLY A 1 -3.85 20.61 3.00
C GLY A 1 -4.08 21.47 4.23
N ASN A 2 -4.40 20.89 5.38
CA ASN A 2 -4.84 21.62 6.59
C ASN A 2 -3.74 22.44 7.29
N ARG A 3 -2.58 22.68 6.65
CA ARG A 3 -1.41 23.41 7.18
C ARG A 3 -1.17 24.75 6.47
N ALA A 4 -2.20 25.35 5.85
CA ALA A 4 -2.04 26.56 5.04
C ALA A 4 -1.40 27.73 5.84
N LYS A 5 -1.75 27.86 7.13
CA LYS A 5 -1.19 28.90 8.01
C LYS A 5 0.30 28.74 8.27
N GLU A 6 0.76 27.49 8.40
CA GLU A 6 2.18 27.18 8.65
C GLU A 6 3.01 27.32 7.38
N LEU A 7 2.48 26.85 6.25
CA LEU A 7 3.16 26.92 4.95
C LEU A 7 3.34 28.36 4.46
N LEU A 8 2.44 29.26 4.85
CA LEU A 8 2.55 30.70 4.56
C LEU A 8 3.38 31.46 5.61
N ALA A 9 3.96 30.76 6.60
CA ALA A 9 4.70 31.38 7.71
C ALA A 9 3.90 32.45 8.48
N GLN A 10 2.57 32.30 8.55
CA GLN A 10 1.67 33.25 9.24
C GLN A 10 1.28 32.77 10.65
N GLY A 11 1.69 31.57 11.03
CA GLY A 11 1.59 31.08 12.40
C GLY A 11 1.86 29.60 12.51
N VAL A 12 2.07 29.14 13.74
CA VAL A 12 2.21 27.73 14.07
C VAL A 12 0.81 27.16 14.30
N GLN A 13 0.46 26.06 13.61
CA GLN A 13 -0.83 25.42 13.74
C GLN A 13 -0.66 24.17 14.60
N MET A 14 -1.32 24.15 15.76
CA MET A 14 -1.31 22.98 16.64
C MET A 14 -1.97 21.80 15.91
N ILE A 15 -1.20 20.74 15.69
CA ILE A 15 -1.71 19.51 15.11
C ILE A 15 -2.18 18.64 16.27
N ARG A 16 -3.47 18.33 16.29
CA ARG A 16 -4.04 17.36 17.23
C ARG A 16 -3.23 16.06 17.11
N ASN A 17 -2.60 15.64 18.22
CA ASN A 17 -1.76 14.43 18.38
C ASN A 17 -0.28 14.54 17.99
N GLN A 18 0.25 15.73 17.71
CA GLN A 18 1.71 15.96 17.64
C GLN A 18 2.09 17.11 18.57
N GLU A 19 2.54 16.78 19.78
CA GLU A 19 3.23 17.75 20.64
C GLU A 19 4.62 18.04 20.03
N ARG A 20 4.84 19.28 19.58
CA ARG A 20 6.14 19.72 19.10
C ARG A 20 7.05 19.99 20.29
N THR A 21 8.34 19.72 20.14
CA THR A 21 9.32 20.09 21.16
C THR A 21 9.45 21.62 21.21
N ARG A 22 9.67 22.18 22.42
CA ARG A 22 9.79 23.64 22.63
C ARG A 22 10.85 24.31 21.73
N GLU A 23 11.91 23.58 21.40
CA GLU A 23 12.97 24.07 20.50
C GLU A 23 12.51 24.19 19.03
N GLN A 24 11.65 23.27 18.57
CA GLN A 24 11.09 23.33 17.22
C GLN A 24 10.12 24.51 17.09
N GLU A 25 9.25 24.72 18.08
CA GLU A 25 8.32 25.85 18.09
C GLU A 25 9.05 27.20 18.11
N MET A 26 10.15 27.31 18.85
CA MET A 26 10.94 28.54 18.90
C MET A 26 11.57 28.86 17.54
N LYS A 27 12.14 27.86 16.85
CA LYS A 27 12.70 28.02 15.50
C LYS A 27 11.64 28.34 14.45
N GLU A 28 10.44 27.78 14.56
CA GLU A 28 9.33 28.08 13.65
C GLU A 28 8.76 29.48 13.89
N ARG A 29 8.65 29.93 15.15
CA ARG A 29 8.26 31.30 15.49
C ARG A 29 9.25 32.33 14.95
N GLN A 30 10.54 32.02 14.93
CA GLN A 30 11.58 32.86 14.32
C GLN A 30 11.44 33.01 12.80
N ARG A 31 10.76 32.08 12.12
CA ARG A 31 10.54 32.11 10.67
C ARG A 31 9.23 32.78 10.27
N LEU A 32 8.46 33.31 11.22
CA LEU A 32 7.16 33.91 10.92
C LEU A 32 7.31 35.27 10.26
N LEU A 33 6.46 35.52 9.28
CA LEU A 33 6.35 36.83 8.64
C LEU A 33 5.64 37.82 9.58
N PRO A 34 6.00 39.11 9.54
CA PRO A 34 5.25 40.17 10.20
C PRO A 34 3.81 40.26 9.69
N PHE A 35 2.89 40.72 10.56
CA PHE A 35 1.44 40.74 10.26
C PHE A 35 1.07 41.52 9.00
N HIS A 36 1.75 42.62 8.70
CA HIS A 36 1.47 43.43 7.50
C HIS A 36 1.84 42.71 6.18
N MET A 37 2.61 41.63 6.24
CA MET A 37 2.92 40.75 5.10
C MET A 37 1.97 39.54 5.03
N HIS A 38 1.02 39.41 5.95
CA HIS A 38 0.08 38.29 5.96
C HIS A 38 -0.96 38.47 4.86
N ILE A 39 -1.22 37.38 4.16
CA ILE A 39 -2.34 37.24 3.23
C ILE A 39 -3.48 36.59 4.01
N ASN A 40 -4.68 37.18 3.99
CA ASN A 40 -5.82 36.64 4.72
C ASN A 40 -6.14 35.20 4.27
N LEU A 41 -6.16 34.26 5.22
CA LEU A 41 -6.44 32.85 4.97
C LEU A 41 -7.90 32.62 4.54
N GLU A 42 -8.85 33.39 5.08
CA GLU A 42 -10.26 33.32 4.69
C GLU A 42 -10.45 33.75 3.23
N LEU A 43 -9.68 34.74 2.78
CA LEU A 43 -9.66 35.17 1.37
C LEU A 43 -9.19 34.04 0.46
N ILE A 44 -8.07 33.39 0.79
CA ILE A 44 -7.52 32.27 0.02
C ILE A 44 -8.51 31.10 -0.02
N GLU A 45 -9.09 30.75 1.12
CA GLU A 45 -10.06 29.66 1.21
C GLU A 45 -11.34 29.98 0.40
N CYS A 46 -11.82 31.23 0.45
CA CYS A 46 -12.98 31.64 -0.32
C CYS A 46 -12.72 31.61 -1.83
N VAL A 47 -11.58 32.14 -2.28
CA VAL A 47 -11.19 32.09 -3.70
C VAL A 47 -11.09 30.65 -4.18
N TYR A 48 -10.50 29.76 -3.37
CA TYR A 48 -10.41 28.35 -3.69
C TYR A 48 -11.79 27.69 -3.81
N LEU A 49 -12.69 27.92 -2.84
CA LEU A 49 -14.02 27.33 -2.85
C LEU A 49 -14.90 27.85 -3.99
N VAL A 50 -14.82 29.14 -4.32
CA VAL A 50 -15.55 29.73 -5.47
C VAL A 50 -15.01 29.17 -6.79
N SER A 51 -13.69 29.05 -6.94
CA SER A 51 -13.09 28.44 -8.13
C SER A 51 -13.48 26.97 -8.27
N ALA A 52 -13.48 26.24 -7.16
CA ALA A 52 -13.94 24.85 -7.13
C ALA A 52 -15.42 24.74 -7.48
N MET A 53 -16.28 25.64 -6.97
CA MET A 53 -17.71 25.67 -7.28
C MET A 53 -17.96 25.85 -8.79
N LEU A 54 -17.29 26.82 -9.43
CA LEU A 54 -17.47 27.10 -10.85
C LEU A 54 -17.07 25.94 -11.77
N ILE A 55 -16.11 25.12 -11.35
CA ILE A 55 -15.64 23.96 -12.14
C ILE A 55 -16.47 22.71 -11.81
N GLU A 56 -16.74 22.48 -10.54
CA GLU A 56 -17.32 21.22 -10.05
C GLU A 56 -18.83 21.15 -10.29
N ILE A 57 -19.58 22.25 -10.13
CA ILE A 57 -21.05 22.21 -10.26
C ILE A 57 -21.50 21.85 -11.69
N PRO A 58 -20.96 22.48 -12.77
CA PRO A 58 -21.29 22.07 -14.13
C PRO A 58 -20.84 20.63 -14.43
N PHE A 59 -19.68 20.22 -13.91
CA PHE A 59 -19.16 18.85 -14.07
C PHE A 59 -20.06 17.81 -13.37
N MET A 60 -20.54 18.12 -12.17
CA MET A 60 -21.48 17.28 -11.43
C MET A 60 -22.85 17.18 -12.11
N ALA A 61 -23.31 18.26 -12.75
CA ALA A 61 -24.57 18.28 -13.48
C ALA A 61 -24.51 17.44 -14.77
N SER A 62 -23.43 17.57 -15.55
CA SER A 62 -23.29 16.78 -16.80
C SER A 62 -23.08 15.28 -16.55
N HIS A 63 -22.44 14.90 -15.44
CA HIS A 63 -22.13 13.50 -15.11
C HIS A 63 -23.02 12.94 -13.99
N GLU A 64 -24.28 13.40 -13.86
CA GLU A 64 -25.17 12.94 -12.78
C GLU A 64 -25.36 11.40 -12.79
N TYR A 65 -25.38 10.82 -14.00
CA TYR A 65 -25.57 9.39 -14.24
C TYR A 65 -24.28 8.57 -14.35
N ASP A 66 -23.10 9.20 -14.31
CA ASP A 66 -21.83 8.46 -14.35
C ASP A 66 -21.52 7.85 -12.96
N ALA A 67 -21.18 6.55 -12.95
CA ALA A 67 -20.73 5.87 -11.73
C ALA A 67 -19.36 6.38 -11.26
N ARG A 68 -18.54 6.93 -12.16
CA ARG A 68 -17.18 7.42 -11.86
C ARG A 68 -17.22 8.86 -11.39
N LYS A 69 -17.85 9.10 -10.23
CA LYS A 69 -17.74 10.38 -9.53
C LYS A 69 -16.31 10.58 -9.03
N ARG A 70 -15.43 11.10 -9.89
CA ARG A 70 -14.09 11.56 -9.53
C ARG A 70 -14.21 13.03 -9.13
N PRO A 71 -14.35 13.35 -7.83
CA PRO A 71 -14.44 14.74 -7.42
C PRO A 71 -13.13 15.44 -7.78
N ILE A 72 -13.21 16.58 -8.48
CA ILE A 72 -12.03 17.36 -8.86
C ILE A 72 -11.43 17.97 -7.57
N SER A 73 -12.30 18.51 -6.72
CA SER A 73 -11.94 19.05 -5.42
C SER A 73 -12.49 18.22 -4.25
N LYS A 74 -11.61 17.43 -3.62
CA LYS A 74 -11.99 16.65 -2.41
C LYS A 74 -12.40 17.54 -1.23
N HIS A 75 -11.80 18.73 -1.09
CA HIS A 75 -12.12 19.65 0.01
C HIS A 75 -13.52 20.24 -0.17
N PHE A 76 -13.84 20.74 -1.36
CA PHE A 76 -15.17 21.28 -1.67
C PHE A 76 -16.28 20.24 -1.45
N HIS A 77 -16.10 19.02 -1.96
CA HIS A 77 -17.05 17.90 -1.72
C HIS A 77 -17.23 17.55 -0.25
N THR A 78 -16.16 17.68 0.55
CA THR A 78 -16.27 17.44 1.99
C THR A 78 -17.06 18.54 2.68
N GLN A 79 -16.90 19.80 2.28
CA GLN A 79 -17.71 20.92 2.77
C GLN A 79 -19.19 20.76 2.41
N MET A 80 -19.49 20.42 1.15
CA MET A 80 -20.86 20.13 0.69
C MET A 80 -21.51 19.02 1.51
N ARG A 81 -20.82 17.88 1.70
CA ARG A 81 -21.33 16.76 2.52
C ARG A 81 -21.50 17.14 3.99
N GLN A 82 -20.61 17.97 4.54
CA GLN A 82 -20.74 18.43 5.92
C GLN A 82 -21.98 19.31 6.10
N ALA A 83 -22.24 20.20 5.14
CA ALA A 83 -23.45 21.00 5.15
C ALA A 83 -24.71 20.14 4.96
N GLU A 84 -24.73 19.17 4.05
CA GLU A 84 -25.87 18.25 3.87
C GLU A 84 -26.19 17.40 5.11
N LYS A 85 -25.17 17.10 5.94
CA LYS A 85 -25.37 16.37 7.20
C LYS A 85 -26.02 17.23 8.29
N GLN A 86 -26.02 18.55 8.17
CA GLN A 86 -26.66 19.39 9.17
C GLN A 86 -28.19 19.28 9.04
N PRO A 87 -28.91 18.93 10.12
CA PRO A 87 -30.36 18.72 10.07
C PRO A 87 -31.15 20.02 9.98
N VAL A 88 -30.57 21.14 10.42
CA VAL A 88 -31.20 22.47 10.43
C VAL A 88 -30.39 23.42 9.56
N PHE A 89 -31.05 24.06 8.61
CA PHE A 89 -30.46 25.06 7.73
C PHE A 89 -30.92 26.46 8.15
N GLY A 90 -30.00 27.25 8.69
CA GLY A 90 -30.19 28.68 8.91
C GLY A 90 -29.73 29.52 7.71
N PRO A 91 -29.97 30.85 7.72
CA PRO A 91 -29.35 31.75 6.75
C PRO A 91 -27.81 31.69 6.90
N PRO A 92 -27.05 31.76 5.80
CA PRO A 92 -25.60 31.61 5.87
C PRO A 92 -24.95 32.78 6.63
N GLU A 93 -24.03 32.47 7.55
CA GLU A 93 -23.27 33.48 8.30
C GLU A 93 -21.76 33.36 8.06
N SER A 94 -21.29 32.11 7.93
CA SER A 94 -19.89 31.80 7.62
C SER A 94 -19.60 31.90 6.13
N MET A 95 -18.37 32.24 5.75
CA MET A 95 -17.95 32.27 4.34
C MET A 95 -18.21 30.93 3.63
N ARG A 96 -18.01 29.80 4.33
CA ARG A 96 -18.21 28.46 3.78
C ARG A 96 -19.68 28.18 3.50
N GLU A 97 -20.55 28.58 4.41
CA GLU A 97 -22.01 28.41 4.27
C GLU A 97 -22.55 29.24 3.13
N HIS A 98 -22.04 30.47 2.93
CA HIS A 98 -22.41 31.30 1.78
C HIS A 98 -22.06 30.63 0.46
N VAL A 99 -20.85 30.06 0.34
CA VAL A 99 -20.43 29.35 -0.87
C VAL A 99 -21.26 28.08 -1.10
N VAL A 100 -21.58 27.33 -0.03
CA VAL A 100 -22.44 26.14 -0.15
C VAL A 100 -23.87 26.51 -0.55
N ALA A 101 -24.45 27.57 0.02
CA ALA A 101 -25.77 28.07 -0.37
C ALA A 101 -25.77 28.55 -1.83
N ALA A 102 -24.73 29.27 -2.25
CA ALA A 102 -24.53 29.67 -3.64
C ALA A 102 -24.43 28.45 -4.58
N SER A 103 -23.69 27.41 -4.16
CA SER A 103 -23.54 26.16 -4.92
C SER A 103 -24.89 25.45 -5.15
N ARG A 104 -25.77 25.47 -4.14
CA ARG A 104 -27.13 24.90 -4.26
C ARG A 104 -27.99 25.67 -5.25
N ALA A 105 -27.97 27.02 -5.17
CA ALA A 105 -28.71 27.88 -6.11
C ALA A 105 -28.18 27.76 -7.54
N MET A 106 -26.86 27.64 -7.70
CA MET A 106 -26.22 27.43 -9.00
C MET A 106 -26.60 26.07 -9.60
N LYS A 107 -26.71 25.02 -8.78
CA LYS A 107 -27.17 23.70 -9.23
C LYS A 107 -28.59 23.74 -9.81
N THR A 108 -29.46 24.59 -9.30
CA THR A 108 -30.81 24.80 -9.86
C THR A 108 -30.83 25.74 -11.06
N GLY A 109 -29.70 26.36 -11.41
CA GLY A 109 -29.56 27.35 -12.48
C GLY A 109 -29.96 28.78 -12.10
N ASP A 110 -30.17 29.08 -10.81
CA ASP A 110 -30.51 30.43 -10.34
C ASP A 110 -29.23 31.24 -10.05
N TRP A 111 -28.80 31.98 -11.07
CA TRP A 111 -27.61 32.82 -10.98
C TRP A 111 -27.83 34.04 -10.06
N ARG A 112 -29.06 34.58 -9.95
CA ARG A 112 -29.34 35.79 -9.14
C ARG A 112 -29.17 35.49 -7.66
N SER A 113 -29.75 34.39 -7.19
CA SER A 113 -29.56 33.95 -5.81
C SER A 113 -28.10 33.59 -5.53
N CYS A 114 -27.41 32.94 -6.48
CA CYS A 114 -25.98 32.63 -6.37
C CYS A 114 -25.12 33.90 -6.18
N VAL A 115 -25.34 34.92 -7.01
CA VAL A 115 -24.65 36.22 -6.91
C VAL A 115 -24.99 36.92 -5.60
N ASN A 116 -26.25 36.89 -5.15
CA ASN A 116 -26.65 37.49 -3.87
C ASN A 116 -25.96 36.84 -2.67
N PHE A 117 -25.73 35.52 -2.69
CA PHE A 117 -25.01 34.84 -1.61
C PHE A 117 -23.50 35.15 -1.63
N LEU A 118 -22.89 35.35 -2.80
CA LEU A 118 -21.45 35.60 -2.93
C LEU A 118 -21.08 37.09 -2.80
N ILE A 119 -21.95 37.99 -3.27
CA ILE A 119 -21.77 39.44 -3.29
C ILE A 119 -22.78 40.09 -2.33
N ASN A 120 -22.79 39.64 -1.08
CA ASN A 120 -23.50 40.35 -0.01
C ASN A 120 -22.56 41.31 0.75
N GLU A 121 -23.14 42.20 1.55
CA GLU A 121 -22.38 43.16 2.36
C GLU A 121 -21.39 42.46 3.30
N LYS A 122 -21.78 41.32 3.89
CA LYS A 122 -20.96 40.52 4.81
C LYS A 122 -19.71 39.93 4.13
N MET A 123 -19.86 39.33 2.95
CA MET A 123 -18.77 38.75 2.15
C MET A 123 -17.91 39.83 1.51
N ASN A 124 -18.50 40.95 1.11
CA ASN A 124 -17.75 42.12 0.64
C ASN A 124 -16.80 42.62 1.73
N GLY A 125 -17.28 42.79 2.96
CA GLY A 125 -16.45 43.21 4.09
C GLY A 125 -15.36 42.19 4.45
N LYS A 126 -15.69 40.89 4.44
CA LYS A 126 -14.74 39.82 4.84
C LYS A 126 -13.69 39.47 3.79
N VAL A 127 -14.05 39.52 2.50
CA VAL A 127 -13.25 38.92 1.41
C VAL A 127 -12.95 39.95 0.33
N TRP A 128 -13.97 40.52 -0.32
CA TRP A 128 -13.77 41.24 -1.57
C TRP A 128 -13.14 42.63 -1.41
N ASN A 129 -13.41 43.33 -0.31
CA ASN A 129 -12.84 44.65 -0.02
C ASN A 129 -11.33 44.60 0.29
N LEU A 130 -10.77 43.41 0.54
CA LEU A 130 -9.33 43.22 0.76
C LEU A 130 -8.53 43.29 -0.55
N MET A 131 -9.18 43.18 -1.70
CA MET A 131 -8.54 43.21 -3.01
C MET A 131 -8.40 44.65 -3.54
N PRO A 132 -7.25 45.05 -4.10
CA PRO A 132 -7.05 46.40 -4.64
C PRO A 132 -8.05 46.81 -5.75
N GLN A 133 -8.55 45.85 -6.54
CA GLN A 133 -9.49 46.07 -7.65
C GLN A 133 -10.81 45.32 -7.45
N ALA A 134 -11.43 45.48 -6.27
CA ALA A 134 -12.66 44.77 -5.89
C ALA A 134 -13.81 44.92 -6.90
N ALA A 135 -13.99 46.10 -7.51
CA ALA A 135 -15.07 46.33 -8.48
C ALA A 135 -14.93 45.49 -9.75
N HIS A 136 -13.71 45.40 -10.30
CA HIS A 136 -13.43 44.60 -11.49
C HIS A 136 -13.61 43.10 -11.22
N VAL A 137 -13.09 42.62 -10.08
CA VAL A 137 -13.22 41.21 -9.66
C VAL A 137 -14.68 40.82 -9.48
N ARG A 138 -15.51 41.68 -8.86
CA ARG A 138 -16.95 41.43 -8.70
C ARG A 138 -17.67 41.32 -10.04
N LYS A 139 -17.38 42.23 -10.98
CA LYS A 139 -17.96 42.17 -12.33
C LYS A 139 -17.57 40.87 -13.05
N MET A 140 -16.28 40.55 -13.06
CA MET A 140 -15.76 39.31 -13.65
C MET A 140 -16.40 38.07 -13.04
N LEU A 141 -16.55 38.03 -11.71
CA LEU A 141 -17.17 36.91 -11.01
C LEU A 141 -18.65 36.76 -11.38
N THR A 142 -19.40 37.86 -11.44
CA THR A 142 -20.80 37.84 -11.89
C THR A 142 -20.93 37.29 -13.31
N ASP A 143 -20.08 37.75 -14.24
CA ASP A 143 -20.10 37.28 -15.63
C ASP A 143 -19.79 35.77 -15.70
N LYS A 144 -18.82 35.29 -14.93
CA LYS A 144 -18.48 33.86 -14.86
C LYS A 144 -19.58 33.00 -14.21
N ILE A 145 -20.24 33.50 -13.17
CA ILE A 145 -21.37 32.80 -12.55
C ILE A 145 -22.53 32.70 -13.56
N LYS A 146 -22.81 33.75 -14.33
CA LYS A 146 -23.85 33.72 -15.38
C LYS A 146 -23.54 32.65 -16.44
N GLU A 147 -22.31 32.60 -16.94
CA GLU A 147 -21.87 31.59 -17.92
C GLU A 147 -22.03 30.16 -17.39
N GLU A 148 -21.52 29.88 -16.19
CA GLU A 148 -21.54 28.53 -15.63
C GLU A 148 -22.93 28.12 -15.12
N SER A 149 -23.76 29.07 -14.68
CA SER A 149 -25.16 28.80 -14.33
C SER A 149 -25.99 28.45 -15.55
N LEU A 150 -25.75 29.11 -16.70
CA LEU A 150 -26.36 28.75 -17.98
C LEU A 150 -25.98 27.32 -18.40
N ARG A 151 -24.68 26.97 -18.32
CA ARG A 151 -24.20 25.61 -18.63
C ARG A 151 -24.86 24.58 -17.72
N THR A 152 -24.90 24.86 -16.41
CA THR A 152 -25.52 23.97 -15.41
C THR A 152 -27.02 23.80 -15.67
N TYR A 153 -27.74 24.89 -15.97
CA TYR A 153 -29.16 24.88 -16.28
C TYR A 153 -29.47 23.99 -17.50
N LEU A 154 -28.66 24.11 -18.55
CA LEU A 154 -28.79 23.25 -19.74
C LEU A 154 -28.55 21.79 -19.39
N PHE A 155 -27.52 21.45 -18.59
CA PHE A 155 -27.30 20.07 -18.17
C PHE A 155 -28.44 19.49 -17.33
N THR A 156 -29.00 20.25 -16.40
CA THR A 156 -30.05 19.74 -15.50
C THR A 156 -31.40 19.60 -16.18
N TYR A 157 -31.75 20.52 -17.09
CA TYR A 157 -33.08 20.57 -17.70
C TYR A 157 -33.12 20.18 -19.18
N ALA A 158 -32.00 19.78 -19.79
CA ALA A 158 -31.96 19.32 -21.19
C ALA A 158 -33.01 18.24 -21.50
N THR A 159 -33.20 17.29 -20.58
CA THR A 159 -34.15 16.17 -20.73
C THR A 159 -35.62 16.61 -20.81
N VAL A 160 -35.96 17.82 -20.34
CA VAL A 160 -37.36 18.31 -20.28
C VAL A 160 -37.70 19.16 -21.49
N TYR A 161 -36.71 19.74 -22.16
CA TYR A 161 -36.92 20.66 -23.27
C TYR A 161 -36.74 19.97 -24.62
N ASP A 162 -37.71 20.14 -25.52
CA ASP A 162 -37.59 19.70 -26.92
C ASP A 162 -36.82 20.73 -27.76
N ALA A 163 -37.14 22.00 -27.59
CA ALA A 163 -36.49 23.12 -28.26
C ALA A 163 -36.43 24.35 -27.35
N ILE A 164 -35.31 25.06 -27.39
CA ILE A 164 -35.07 26.27 -26.58
C ILE A 164 -34.60 27.41 -27.48
N SER A 165 -35.24 28.56 -27.40
CA SER A 165 -34.81 29.76 -28.14
C SER A 165 -33.64 30.47 -27.45
N MET A 166 -32.58 30.79 -28.20
CA MET A 166 -31.42 31.52 -27.67
C MET A 166 -31.74 32.94 -27.15
N PRO A 167 -32.66 33.72 -27.75
CA PRO A 167 -33.02 35.03 -27.21
C PRO A 167 -33.60 34.97 -25.80
N VAL A 168 -34.43 33.96 -25.51
CA VAL A 168 -34.99 33.74 -24.16
C VAL A 168 -33.89 33.37 -23.16
N LEU A 169 -32.92 32.54 -23.55
CA LEU A 169 -31.75 32.25 -22.70
C LEU A 169 -30.89 33.49 -22.45
N ALA A 170 -30.70 34.33 -23.46
CA ALA A 170 -29.97 35.59 -23.35
C ALA A 170 -30.66 36.56 -22.38
N GLU A 171 -31.99 36.67 -22.42
CA GLU A 171 -32.77 37.48 -21.48
C GLU A 171 -32.75 36.90 -20.05
N MET A 172 -32.93 35.59 -19.91
CA MET A 172 -32.97 34.90 -18.62
C MET A 172 -31.66 35.03 -17.83
N PHE A 173 -30.52 34.89 -18.51
CA PHE A 173 -29.19 34.98 -17.90
C PHE A 173 -28.54 36.37 -18.05
N GLU A 174 -29.22 37.32 -18.70
CA GLU A 174 -28.73 38.67 -18.99
C GLU A 174 -27.34 38.66 -19.65
N LEU A 175 -27.21 37.86 -20.71
CA LEU A 175 -25.99 37.71 -21.51
C LEU A 175 -26.26 38.07 -22.98
N PRO A 176 -25.26 38.57 -23.73
CA PRO A 176 -25.43 38.81 -25.16
C PRO A 176 -25.72 37.51 -25.93
N VAL A 177 -26.64 37.55 -26.90
CA VAL A 177 -27.02 36.38 -27.73
C VAL A 177 -25.79 35.73 -28.39
N LYS A 178 -24.84 36.53 -28.88
CA LYS A 178 -23.59 36.03 -29.48
C LYS A 178 -22.73 35.22 -28.48
N HIS A 179 -22.76 35.60 -27.21
CA HIS A 179 -22.01 34.93 -26.16
C HIS A 179 -22.67 33.60 -25.79
N VAL A 180 -24.00 33.60 -25.65
CA VAL A 180 -24.81 32.38 -25.46
C VAL A 180 -24.60 31.40 -26.61
N TYR A 181 -24.63 31.87 -27.85
CA TYR A 181 -24.30 31.08 -29.04
C TYR A 181 -22.93 30.42 -28.91
N SER A 182 -21.88 31.20 -28.59
CA SER A 182 -20.52 30.66 -28.45
C SER A 182 -20.41 29.58 -27.36
N ILE A 183 -21.11 29.74 -26.24
CA ILE A 183 -21.10 28.77 -25.14
C ILE A 183 -21.79 27.47 -25.59
N ILE A 184 -22.97 27.57 -26.19
CA ILE A 184 -23.75 26.41 -26.63
C ILE A 184 -23.03 25.68 -27.77
N SER A 185 -22.51 26.39 -28.77
CA SER A 185 -21.71 25.78 -29.85
C SER A 185 -20.52 25.03 -29.28
N LYS A 186 -19.83 25.57 -28.27
CA LYS A 186 -18.72 24.88 -27.60
C LYS A 186 -19.18 23.62 -26.87
N MET A 187 -20.33 23.65 -26.21
CA MET A 187 -20.91 22.46 -25.53
C MET A 187 -21.26 21.35 -26.52
N ILE A 188 -21.81 21.71 -27.69
CA ILE A 188 -22.16 20.74 -28.74
C ILE A 188 -20.88 20.13 -29.35
N ILE A 189 -19.87 20.95 -29.66
CA ILE A 189 -18.59 20.47 -30.22
C ILE A 189 -17.85 19.55 -29.23
N ASN A 190 -17.92 19.84 -27.94
CA ASN A 190 -17.33 19.00 -26.90
C ASN A 190 -18.13 17.72 -26.61
N GLU A 191 -19.26 17.50 -27.31
CA GLU A 191 -20.20 16.39 -27.07
C GLU A 191 -20.77 16.37 -25.63
N GLU A 192 -20.82 17.54 -24.98
CA GLU A 192 -21.39 17.69 -23.62
C GLU A 192 -22.92 17.82 -23.66
N LEU A 193 -23.47 18.34 -24.75
CA LEU A 193 -24.90 18.56 -24.94
C LEU A 193 -25.35 17.90 -26.25
N MET A 194 -26.30 16.98 -26.17
CA MET A 194 -26.89 16.29 -27.33
C MET A 194 -27.94 17.18 -27.99
N ALA A 195 -27.49 18.22 -28.69
CA ALA A 195 -28.37 19.19 -29.34
C ALA A 195 -27.82 19.63 -30.70
N SER A 196 -28.73 20.07 -31.56
CA SER A 196 -28.42 20.72 -32.83
C SER A 196 -28.90 22.17 -32.82
N LEU A 197 -28.22 23.01 -33.60
CA LEU A 197 -28.50 24.43 -33.68
C LEU A 197 -29.17 24.77 -35.00
N GLU A 198 -30.33 25.42 -34.94
CA GLU A 198 -31.04 25.94 -36.11
C GLU A 198 -30.73 27.44 -36.26
N GLU A 199 -29.87 27.79 -37.23
CA GLU A 199 -29.44 29.17 -37.48
C GLU A 199 -30.56 30.17 -37.82
N PRO A 200 -31.57 29.88 -38.68
CA PRO A 200 -32.57 30.87 -39.06
C PRO A 200 -33.50 31.27 -37.89
N ASN A 201 -33.87 30.32 -37.03
CA ASN A 201 -34.78 30.56 -35.91
C ASN A 201 -34.06 30.89 -34.60
N GLN A 202 -32.73 30.76 -34.57
CA GLN A 202 -31.92 30.94 -33.36
C GLN A 202 -32.38 30.03 -32.21
N THR A 203 -32.74 28.79 -32.55
CA THR A 203 -33.26 27.77 -31.64
C THR A 203 -32.30 26.60 -31.52
N VAL A 204 -32.20 26.06 -30.31
CA VAL A 204 -31.48 24.83 -29.98
C VAL A 204 -32.49 23.72 -29.91
N ILE A 205 -32.32 22.70 -30.75
CA ILE A 205 -33.19 21.51 -30.79
C ILE A 205 -32.46 20.40 -30.04
N MET A 206 -33.10 19.87 -28.98
CA MET A 206 -32.53 18.79 -28.18
C MET A 206 -32.80 17.45 -28.86
N HIS A 207 -31.80 16.57 -28.84
CA HIS A 207 -31.98 15.18 -29.23
C HIS A 207 -32.24 14.37 -27.95
N HIS A 208 -33.41 13.73 -27.86
CA HIS A 208 -33.82 12.86 -26.74
C HIS A 208 -33.07 11.53 -26.73
N THR A 209 -31.75 11.58 -26.79
CA THR A 209 -30.86 10.42 -26.77
C THR A 209 -30.36 10.10 -25.35
N ASP A 210 -30.77 10.87 -24.35
CA ASP A 210 -30.38 10.65 -22.97
C ASP A 210 -30.92 9.30 -22.47
N PRO A 211 -30.07 8.47 -21.84
CA PRO A 211 -30.48 7.16 -21.38
C PRO A 211 -31.53 7.29 -20.29
N SER A 212 -32.60 6.50 -20.40
CA SER A 212 -33.55 6.33 -19.31
C SER A 212 -32.85 5.84 -18.04
N ARG A 213 -33.44 6.09 -16.86
CA ARG A 213 -32.83 5.71 -15.57
C ARG A 213 -32.41 4.23 -15.49
N THR A 214 -33.17 3.32 -16.10
CA THR A 214 -32.85 1.89 -16.17
C THR A 214 -31.68 1.59 -17.11
N GLN A 215 -31.61 2.28 -18.26
CA GLN A 215 -30.46 2.22 -19.18
C GLN A 215 -29.21 2.78 -18.51
N ALA A 216 -29.30 3.91 -17.81
CA ALA A 216 -28.20 4.50 -17.05
C ALA A 216 -27.67 3.54 -15.97
N LEU A 217 -28.56 2.93 -15.17
CA LEU A 217 -28.17 1.92 -14.17
C LEU A 217 -27.52 0.69 -14.81
N SER A 218 -28.01 0.27 -15.98
CA SER A 218 -27.40 -0.82 -16.75
C SER A 218 -25.98 -0.47 -17.19
N LEU A 219 -25.75 0.76 -17.70
CA LEU A 219 -24.42 1.25 -18.05
C LEU A 219 -23.48 1.28 -16.84
N GLN A 220 -23.96 1.74 -15.68
CA GLN A 220 -23.17 1.71 -14.44
C GLN A 220 -22.83 0.28 -13.98
N LEU A 221 -23.77 -0.66 -14.15
CA LEU A 221 -23.53 -2.06 -13.81
C LEU A 221 -22.49 -2.67 -14.75
N VAL A 222 -22.56 -2.38 -16.04
CA VAL A 222 -21.57 -2.81 -17.04
C VAL A 222 -20.18 -2.31 -16.65
N ASP A 223 -20.03 -1.04 -16.27
CA ASP A 223 -18.78 -0.46 -15.78
C ASP A 223 -18.25 -1.18 -14.52
N LYS A 224 -19.13 -1.53 -13.59
CA LYS A 224 -18.76 -2.31 -12.40
C LYS A 224 -18.38 -3.75 -12.74
N ILE A 225 -19.08 -4.39 -13.69
CA ILE A 225 -18.73 -5.71 -14.19
C ILE A 225 -17.34 -5.66 -14.82
N PHE A 226 -17.02 -4.63 -15.61
CA PHE A 226 -15.67 -4.45 -16.14
C PHE A 226 -14.62 -4.28 -15.04
N GLN A 227 -14.90 -3.51 -13.99
CA GLN A 227 -13.98 -3.40 -12.84
C GLN A 227 -13.79 -4.74 -12.11
N VAL A 228 -14.85 -5.53 -11.96
CA VAL A 228 -14.79 -6.88 -11.36
C VAL A 228 -14.03 -7.84 -12.28
N LEU A 229 -14.25 -7.77 -13.59
CA LEU A 229 -13.50 -8.54 -14.58
C LEU A 229 -12.01 -8.19 -14.52
N GLU A 230 -11.65 -6.90 -14.49
CA GLU A 230 -10.27 -6.46 -14.36
C GLU A 230 -9.63 -6.93 -13.04
N GLN A 231 -10.39 -6.92 -11.94
CA GLN A 231 -9.96 -7.48 -10.67
C GLN A 231 -9.79 -9.00 -10.73
N ASN A 232 -10.71 -9.70 -11.38
CA ASN A 232 -10.63 -11.15 -11.58
C ASN A 232 -9.45 -11.52 -12.47
N ASP A 233 -9.19 -10.78 -13.55
CA ASP A 233 -8.03 -10.99 -14.42
C ASP A 233 -6.73 -10.77 -13.64
N LYS A 234 -6.66 -9.72 -12.80
CA LYS A 234 -5.53 -9.53 -11.88
C LYS A 234 -5.38 -10.74 -10.94
N LEU A 235 -6.46 -11.25 -10.36
CA LEU A 235 -6.44 -12.43 -9.49
C LEU A 235 -6.03 -13.70 -10.26
N VAL A 236 -6.45 -13.86 -11.51
CA VAL A 236 -6.07 -14.98 -12.38
C VAL A 236 -4.59 -14.88 -12.77
N GLN A 237 -4.07 -13.68 -13.04
CA GLN A 237 -2.64 -13.45 -13.23
C GLN A 237 -1.84 -13.79 -11.96
N PHE A 238 -2.35 -13.43 -10.78
CA PHE A 238 -1.80 -13.88 -9.49
C PHE A 238 -1.87 -15.41 -9.34
N ARG A 239 -2.93 -16.06 -9.83
CA ARG A 239 -3.14 -17.52 -9.73
C ARG A 239 -2.29 -18.32 -10.73
N ASN A 240 -2.08 -17.80 -11.93
CA ASN A 240 -1.36 -18.45 -13.02
C ASN A 240 0.17 -18.28 -12.92
N GLY A 241 0.67 -17.68 -11.84
CA GLY A 241 2.12 -17.57 -11.62
C GLY A 241 2.82 -16.55 -12.54
N GLU A 242 2.08 -15.75 -13.31
CA GLU A 242 2.57 -14.49 -13.89
C GLU A 242 2.58 -13.38 -12.84
N SER A 243 3.05 -13.71 -11.63
CA SER A 243 3.74 -12.74 -10.81
C SER A 243 5.00 -12.36 -11.58
N SER A 244 4.89 -11.25 -12.30
CA SER A 244 6.03 -10.47 -12.76
C SER A 244 7.06 -10.40 -11.63
N PHE A 245 8.10 -11.23 -11.76
CA PHE A 245 9.35 -11.01 -11.08
C PHE A 245 9.78 -9.59 -11.45
N TYR A 246 10.15 -8.78 -10.46
CA TYR A 246 10.51 -7.36 -10.55
C TYR A 246 9.35 -6.36 -10.53
N SER A 247 8.68 -6.25 -9.39
CA SER A 247 8.39 -4.96 -8.71
C SER A 247 7.40 -5.11 -7.54
N ARG A 248 7.66 -6.06 -6.64
CA ARG A 248 7.26 -5.80 -5.25
C ARG A 248 8.24 -4.74 -4.74
N PRO A 249 7.79 -3.59 -4.19
CA PRO A 249 8.71 -2.72 -3.48
C PRO A 249 9.36 -3.59 -2.42
N GLN A 250 10.68 -3.73 -2.49
CA GLN A 250 11.48 -4.48 -1.51
C GLN A 250 10.92 -4.17 -0.12
N ARG A 251 10.21 -5.12 0.48
CA ARG A 251 10.03 -5.08 1.92
C ARG A 251 11.43 -5.32 2.44
N LYS A 252 12.08 -4.24 2.86
CA LYS A 252 13.31 -4.24 3.67
C LYS A 252 13.00 -4.97 4.99
N ARG A 253 12.97 -6.30 4.96
CA ARG A 253 13.22 -7.11 6.13
C ARG A 253 14.35 -8.04 5.75
N CYS A 254 15.51 -7.74 6.32
CA CYS A 254 16.79 -8.35 6.03
C CYS A 254 17.31 -9.01 7.31
N ASP A 255 16.41 -9.62 8.09
CA ASP A 255 16.76 -10.16 9.40
C ASP A 255 16.84 -11.69 9.30
N LYS A 256 18.03 -12.23 9.57
CA LYS A 256 18.25 -13.65 9.79
C LYS A 256 18.08 -13.95 11.28
N LEU A 257 17.25 -14.93 11.60
CA LEU A 257 17.07 -15.41 12.96
C LEU A 257 17.90 -16.68 13.15
N ILE A 258 18.73 -16.68 14.20
CA ILE A 258 19.53 -17.83 14.60
C ILE A 258 19.00 -18.34 15.93
N PHE A 259 18.48 -19.55 15.91
CA PHE A 259 18.02 -20.26 17.10
C PHE A 259 19.05 -21.28 17.50
N THR A 260 19.35 -21.37 18.79
CA THR A 260 20.32 -22.35 19.32
C THR A 260 19.63 -23.20 20.38
N VAL A 261 19.86 -24.52 20.34
CA VAL A 261 19.33 -25.46 21.33
C VAL A 261 20.44 -25.79 22.32
N GLY A 262 20.25 -25.52 23.62
CA GLY A 262 21.24 -25.75 24.69
C GLY A 262 21.12 -27.11 25.39
N THR A 263 22.11 -27.46 26.22
CA THR A 263 22.29 -28.76 26.90
C THR A 263 21.64 -28.91 28.27
N ASN A 264 21.06 -27.86 28.85
CA ASN A 264 20.57 -27.92 30.22
C ASN A 264 19.14 -28.47 30.27
N GLU A 265 18.98 -29.72 30.73
CA GLU A 265 17.69 -30.39 30.88
C GLU A 265 16.77 -29.76 31.95
N ASN A 266 17.28 -28.85 32.78
CA ASN A 266 16.51 -28.12 33.80
C ASN A 266 16.21 -26.65 33.47
N ASP A 267 16.67 -26.14 32.33
CA ASP A 267 16.35 -24.77 31.97
C ASP A 267 14.94 -24.68 31.39
N THR A 268 14.15 -23.77 31.96
CA THR A 268 12.81 -23.30 31.58
C THR A 268 12.68 -22.80 30.12
N ILE A 269 13.65 -23.12 29.26
CA ILE A 269 13.67 -22.89 27.82
C ILE A 269 12.53 -23.65 27.11
N TYR A 270 12.09 -24.79 27.68
CA TYR A 270 10.93 -25.54 27.17
C TYR A 270 9.64 -24.69 27.18
N GLN A 271 9.51 -23.80 28.17
CA GLN A 271 8.41 -22.82 28.26
C GLN A 271 8.73 -21.52 27.49
N GLN A 272 10.01 -21.11 27.43
CA GLN A 272 10.40 -19.89 26.71
C GLN A 272 10.33 -19.98 25.18
N LEU A 273 10.53 -21.17 24.59
CA LEU A 273 10.36 -21.40 23.16
C LEU A 273 8.89 -21.23 22.71
N LEU A 274 7.93 -21.61 23.55
CA LEU A 274 6.50 -21.43 23.30
C LEU A 274 6.03 -19.99 23.53
N THR A 275 6.64 -19.25 24.47
CA THR A 275 6.25 -17.84 24.73
C THR A 275 6.95 -16.80 23.84
N LYS A 276 8.04 -17.14 23.16
CA LYS A 276 8.82 -16.18 22.32
C LYS A 276 8.24 -15.93 20.92
N TRP A 277 7.25 -16.69 20.47
CA TRP A 277 6.61 -16.49 19.15
C TRP A 277 5.56 -15.36 19.13
N LYS A 278 5.31 -14.69 20.26
CA LYS A 278 4.57 -13.42 20.31
C LYS A 278 5.53 -12.24 20.14
N LEU A 279 5.82 -11.87 18.89
CA LEU A 279 6.61 -10.67 18.55
C LEU A 279 5.89 -9.33 18.87
N ALA A 280 4.81 -9.37 19.66
CA ALA A 280 4.04 -8.20 20.07
C ALA A 280 4.02 -7.92 21.58
N SER A 281 4.61 -8.75 22.46
CA SER A 281 4.70 -8.39 23.87
C SER A 281 5.83 -9.09 24.65
N LEU A 282 6.68 -8.28 25.30
CA LEU A 282 7.47 -8.55 26.53
C LEU A 282 8.99 -8.86 26.42
N THR A 283 9.77 -7.79 26.61
CA THR A 283 10.72 -7.52 27.73
C THR A 283 11.77 -8.52 28.23
N ASN A 284 11.86 -9.77 27.78
CA ASN A 284 12.93 -10.69 28.22
C ASN A 284 13.58 -11.44 27.06
N ILE A 285 14.07 -10.68 26.07
CA ILE A 285 14.98 -11.18 25.06
C ILE A 285 16.34 -10.56 25.36
N GLU A 286 17.37 -11.39 25.57
CA GLU A 286 18.76 -10.94 25.49
C GLU A 286 19.05 -10.64 24.01
N LEU A 287 18.63 -9.46 23.58
CA LEU A 287 18.89 -8.95 22.24
C LEU A 287 20.34 -8.50 22.19
N HIS A 288 21.19 -9.34 21.62
CA HIS A 288 22.55 -8.92 21.28
C HIS A 288 22.52 -8.08 20.01
N PHE A 289 22.38 -6.76 20.18
CA PHE A 289 22.49 -5.81 19.09
C PHE A 289 23.93 -5.78 18.58
N LEU A 290 24.15 -6.34 17.39
CA LEU A 290 25.42 -6.23 16.69
C LEU A 290 25.49 -4.87 15.99
N ASN A 291 26.52 -4.07 16.29
CA ASN A 291 26.78 -2.80 15.60
C ASN A 291 27.29 -3.04 14.17
N LEU A 292 26.39 -3.50 13.29
CA LEU A 292 26.61 -3.77 11.88
C LEU A 292 25.47 -3.13 11.08
N SER A 293 25.79 -2.45 9.99
CA SER A 293 24.78 -1.81 9.14
C SER A 293 23.82 -2.84 8.54
N ASP A 294 22.52 -2.51 8.54
CA ASP A 294 21.46 -3.34 7.98
C ASP A 294 21.50 -3.35 6.44
N ASP A 295 22.20 -4.34 5.88
CA ASP A 295 22.33 -4.54 4.44
C ASP A 295 22.28 -6.03 4.12
N TYR A 296 21.58 -6.39 3.05
CA TYR A 296 21.44 -7.75 2.53
C TYR A 296 22.82 -8.38 2.24
N ASN A 297 23.78 -7.58 1.78
CA ASN A 297 25.14 -8.04 1.51
C ASN A 297 25.96 -8.35 2.78
N LYS A 298 25.50 -7.91 3.96
CA LYS A 298 26.15 -8.11 5.26
C LYS A 298 25.42 -9.10 6.16
N LEU A 299 24.42 -9.80 5.62
CA LEU A 299 23.67 -10.86 6.30
C LEU A 299 24.57 -11.99 6.81
N ILE A 300 25.58 -12.34 6.03
CA ILE A 300 26.67 -13.25 6.40
C ILE A 300 27.34 -12.72 7.67
N ASP A 301 27.93 -11.53 7.63
CA ASP A 301 28.67 -10.95 8.78
C ASP A 301 27.84 -10.87 10.06
N LYS A 302 26.54 -10.53 9.95
CA LYS A 302 25.59 -10.53 11.06
C LYS A 302 25.34 -11.93 11.61
N SER A 303 25.00 -12.88 10.74
CA SER A 303 24.77 -14.28 11.10
C SER A 303 26.00 -14.87 11.79
N PHE A 304 27.20 -14.59 11.27
CA PHE A 304 28.45 -15.15 11.77
C PHE A 304 29.00 -14.48 13.03
N LYS A 305 28.73 -13.19 13.27
CA LYS A 305 29.13 -12.52 14.51
C LYS A 305 28.29 -12.98 15.71
N SER A 306 27.03 -13.37 15.49
CA SER A 306 26.18 -13.98 16.53
C SER A 306 26.73 -15.32 17.05
N ILE A 307 27.47 -16.06 16.22
CA ILE A 307 28.09 -17.37 16.53
C ILE A 307 29.13 -17.26 17.66
N SER A 308 29.75 -16.09 17.81
CA SER A 308 30.78 -15.85 18.83
C SER A 308 30.23 -15.72 20.26
N LEU A 309 28.91 -15.55 20.41
CA LEU A 309 28.26 -15.19 21.67
C LEU A 309 27.74 -16.40 22.48
N ASN A 310 27.41 -17.54 21.84
CA ASN A 310 26.88 -18.72 22.54
C ASN A 310 27.81 -19.93 22.43
N LYS A 311 28.41 -20.35 23.55
CA LYS A 311 29.34 -21.50 23.61
C LYS A 311 28.68 -22.83 23.99
N ASN A 312 27.47 -22.80 24.58
CA ASN A 312 26.74 -23.98 25.05
C ASN A 312 25.59 -24.35 24.10
N ILE A 313 25.91 -24.79 22.88
CA ILE A 313 24.92 -25.09 21.82
C ILE A 313 25.04 -26.56 21.39
N ILE A 314 23.94 -27.31 21.27
CA ILE A 314 23.88 -28.63 20.64
C ILE A 314 23.72 -28.51 19.11
N LEU A 315 22.89 -27.56 18.66
CA LEU A 315 22.56 -27.32 17.27
C LEU A 315 22.08 -25.87 17.04
N SER A 316 22.35 -25.32 15.86
CA SER A 316 21.79 -24.03 15.42
C SER A 316 20.84 -24.19 14.23
N VAL A 317 19.68 -23.53 14.30
CA VAL A 317 18.77 -23.30 13.17
C VAL A 317 18.98 -21.88 12.67
N VAL A 318 19.16 -21.70 11.38
CA VAL A 318 19.22 -20.39 10.74
C VAL A 318 18.08 -20.29 9.76
N GLY A 319 17.31 -19.20 9.80
CA GLY A 319 16.20 -18.94 8.89
C GLY A 319 15.93 -17.44 8.73
N ASP A 320 15.04 -17.09 7.81
CA ASP A 320 14.54 -15.72 7.61
C ASP A 320 13.46 -15.37 8.65
N ASP A 321 13.16 -14.08 8.81
CA ASP A 321 12.15 -13.58 9.76
C ASP A 321 10.71 -14.03 9.43
N ASP A 322 10.49 -14.57 8.23
CA ASP A 322 9.24 -15.16 7.75
C ASP A 322 9.31 -16.70 7.63
N THR A 323 10.27 -17.34 8.32
CA THR A 323 10.39 -18.80 8.42
C THR A 323 9.66 -19.32 9.67
N TYR A 324 8.64 -20.15 9.49
CA TYR A 324 7.96 -20.84 10.60
C TYR A 324 8.64 -22.18 10.91
N VAL A 325 8.80 -22.52 12.20
CA VAL A 325 9.51 -23.73 12.67
C VAL A 325 8.63 -24.54 13.62
N LEU A 326 8.41 -25.81 13.31
CA LEU A 326 7.76 -26.80 14.17
C LEU A 326 8.80 -27.45 15.09
N VAL A 327 8.84 -26.99 16.35
CA VAL A 327 9.94 -27.25 17.28
C VAL A 327 10.00 -28.72 17.72
N GLU A 328 8.87 -29.40 17.84
CA GLU A 328 8.76 -30.81 18.26
C GLU A 328 9.36 -31.73 17.20
N ASN A 329 9.04 -31.46 15.94
CA ASN A 329 9.58 -32.20 14.80
C ASN A 329 11.08 -31.92 14.64
N LEU A 330 11.51 -30.69 14.86
CA LEU A 330 12.93 -30.35 14.92
C LEU A 330 13.67 -31.14 16.01
N LYS A 331 13.14 -31.18 17.25
CA LYS A 331 13.72 -31.96 18.35
C LYS A 331 13.84 -33.43 17.98
N LYS A 332 12.78 -34.00 17.41
CA LYS A 332 12.74 -35.40 16.95
C LYS A 332 13.80 -35.67 15.87
N PHE A 333 13.97 -34.74 14.93
CA PHE A 333 14.98 -34.84 13.87
C PHE A 333 16.41 -34.87 14.43
N VAL A 334 16.67 -34.09 15.48
CA VAL A 334 18.01 -33.87 16.04
C VAL A 334 18.40 -34.91 17.10
N LYS A 335 17.43 -35.53 17.78
CA LYS A 335 17.64 -36.48 18.88
C LYS A 335 18.65 -37.60 18.59
N ASN A 336 18.72 -38.05 17.33
CA ASN A 336 19.60 -39.14 16.89
C ASN A 336 20.80 -38.64 16.05
N LYS A 337 21.17 -37.37 16.15
CA LYS A 337 22.30 -36.77 15.42
C LYS A 337 23.43 -36.47 16.39
N ASP A 338 24.64 -36.83 16.00
CA ASP A 338 25.85 -36.47 16.74
C ASP A 338 26.15 -34.97 16.52
N SER A 339 26.09 -34.19 17.60
CA SER A 339 26.37 -32.75 17.59
C SER A 339 27.85 -32.42 17.36
N ASP A 340 28.73 -33.36 17.70
CA ASP A 340 30.18 -33.15 17.75
C ASP A 340 30.85 -33.55 16.43
N GLN A 341 30.08 -34.14 15.52
CA GLN A 341 30.47 -34.32 14.13
C GLN A 341 29.99 -33.16 13.26
N HIS A 342 30.75 -32.88 12.21
CA HIS A 342 30.35 -31.89 11.22
C HIS A 342 29.10 -32.33 10.45
N ALA A 343 28.04 -31.53 10.52
CA ALA A 343 26.84 -31.73 9.75
C ALA A 343 26.17 -30.42 9.32
N TYR A 344 25.48 -30.49 8.19
CA TYR A 344 24.71 -29.40 7.58
C TYR A 344 23.46 -29.98 6.92
N TYR A 345 22.27 -29.52 7.32
CA TYR A 345 20.99 -30.02 6.80
C TYR A 345 20.06 -28.90 6.35
N GLY A 346 19.16 -29.21 5.43
CA GLY A 346 18.06 -28.31 5.04
C GLY A 346 17.42 -28.73 3.73
N TYR A 347 16.65 -27.83 3.12
CA TYR A 347 16.06 -28.08 1.81
C TYR A 347 17.09 -27.85 0.69
N GLY A 348 17.42 -28.91 -0.04
CA GLY A 348 18.54 -28.87 -1.00
C GLY A 348 18.22 -28.30 -2.37
N LEU A 349 19.04 -27.36 -2.79
CA LEU A 349 19.02 -26.71 -4.10
C LEU A 349 20.38 -26.83 -4.79
N ALA A 350 20.39 -26.85 -6.12
CA ALA A 350 21.58 -26.77 -6.95
C ALA A 350 21.63 -25.42 -7.67
N GLN A 351 22.78 -24.77 -7.63
CA GLN A 351 23.07 -23.56 -8.40
C GLN A 351 24.40 -23.72 -9.15
N ASN A 352 24.37 -23.43 -10.45
CA ASN A 352 25.59 -23.30 -11.25
C ASN A 352 26.15 -21.89 -11.09
N ILE A 353 27.43 -21.79 -10.75
CA ILE A 353 28.16 -20.54 -10.65
C ILE A 353 29.43 -20.62 -11.50
N GLY A 354 29.39 -19.98 -12.67
CA GLY A 354 30.43 -20.15 -13.68
C GLY A 354 30.51 -21.61 -14.11
N LYS A 355 31.67 -22.25 -13.87
CA LYS A 355 31.89 -23.69 -14.12
C LYS A 355 31.62 -24.59 -12.92
N ASP A 356 31.42 -24.03 -11.72
CA ASP A 356 31.23 -24.79 -10.49
C ASP A 356 29.73 -25.05 -10.24
N ARG A 357 29.37 -26.29 -9.90
CA ARG A 357 28.04 -26.60 -9.34
C ARG A 357 28.12 -26.61 -7.81
N VAL A 358 27.25 -25.81 -7.18
CA VAL A 358 27.13 -25.73 -5.71
C VAL A 358 25.76 -26.24 -5.29
N ASP A 359 25.77 -27.27 -4.44
CA ASP A 359 24.59 -27.79 -3.78
C ASP A 359 24.49 -27.13 -2.38
N TYR A 360 23.36 -26.49 -2.09
CA TYR A 360 23.17 -25.61 -0.92
C TYR A 360 21.80 -25.78 -0.29
N ALA A 361 21.65 -25.52 1.02
CA ALA A 361 20.34 -25.47 1.65
C ALA A 361 19.68 -24.11 1.41
N SER A 362 18.39 -24.06 1.12
CA SER A 362 17.66 -22.80 0.99
C SER A 362 17.77 -21.96 2.27
N GLY A 363 18.29 -20.74 2.16
CA GLY A 363 18.44 -19.83 3.30
C GLY A 363 17.12 -19.44 3.94
N GLY A 364 16.07 -19.26 3.13
CA GLY A 364 14.72 -18.96 3.61
C GLY A 364 13.94 -20.19 4.06
N GLY A 365 14.16 -21.36 3.45
CA GLY A 365 13.63 -22.62 3.97
C GLY A 365 14.20 -23.04 5.32
N GLY A 366 15.23 -22.34 5.78
CA GLY A 366 15.96 -22.64 7.00
C GLY A 366 16.93 -23.82 6.84
N TYR A 367 18.03 -23.76 7.58
CA TYR A 367 19.03 -24.81 7.60
C TYR A 367 19.60 -25.05 9.00
N LEU A 368 20.14 -26.25 9.20
CA LEU A 368 20.72 -26.71 10.46
C LEU A 368 22.23 -26.89 10.35
N LEU A 369 22.95 -26.44 11.35
CA LEU A 369 24.37 -26.73 11.53
C LEU A 369 24.58 -27.45 12.86
N SER A 370 25.38 -28.51 12.85
CA SER A 370 25.81 -29.17 14.09
C SER A 370 26.66 -28.23 14.95
N ARG A 371 26.73 -28.48 16.26
CA ARG A 371 27.62 -27.74 17.17
C ARG A 371 29.03 -27.64 16.61
N GLN A 372 29.60 -28.76 16.16
CA GLN A 372 30.96 -28.77 15.64
C GLN A 372 31.12 -27.94 14.37
N THR A 373 30.15 -28.00 13.43
CA THR A 373 30.15 -27.14 12.24
C THR A 373 30.01 -25.68 12.61
N PHE A 374 29.04 -25.34 13.44
CA PHE A 374 28.73 -23.98 13.87
C PHE A 374 29.92 -23.32 14.58
N LEU A 375 30.54 -24.01 15.55
CA LEU A 375 31.69 -23.50 16.30
C LEU A 375 32.95 -23.40 15.43
N SER A 376 33.22 -24.41 14.60
CA SER A 376 34.41 -24.40 13.74
C SER A 376 34.34 -23.30 12.69
N PHE A 377 33.16 -23.10 12.10
CA PHE A 377 32.91 -22.03 11.15
C PHE A 377 33.03 -20.65 11.83
N GLY A 378 32.46 -20.48 13.03
CA GLY A 378 32.58 -19.24 13.82
C GLY A 378 34.01 -18.87 14.18
N LYS A 379 34.82 -19.85 14.61
CA LYS A 379 36.24 -19.64 14.99
C LYS A 379 37.11 -19.10 13.85
N ILE A 380 36.84 -19.52 12.61
CA ILE A 380 37.57 -19.03 11.43
C ILE A 380 37.25 -17.56 11.17
N LEU A 381 36.03 -17.13 11.43
CA LEU A 381 35.54 -15.78 11.10
C LEU A 381 35.82 -14.74 12.21
N THR A 382 36.15 -15.17 13.44
CA THR A 382 36.46 -14.26 14.57
C THR A 382 37.93 -13.86 14.69
N LYS A 383 38.86 -14.49 13.95
CA LYS A 383 40.28 -14.07 13.96
C LYS A 383 40.48 -12.85 13.05
N PRO A 384 41.42 -11.92 13.36
CA PRO A 384 41.75 -10.82 12.47
C PRO A 384 42.11 -11.37 11.08
N PHE A 385 41.36 -10.95 10.07
CA PHE A 385 41.24 -11.59 8.78
C PHE A 385 42.58 -11.69 8.04
N ASN A 386 43.07 -12.91 7.78
CA ASN A 386 43.99 -13.16 6.68
C ASN A 386 43.16 -13.50 5.42
N HIS A 387 43.28 -12.65 4.40
CA HIS A 387 42.55 -12.67 3.11
C HIS A 387 42.59 -14.01 2.33
N GLU A 388 43.46 -14.95 2.70
CA GLU A 388 43.72 -16.16 1.94
C GLU A 388 42.61 -17.23 2.05
N HIS A 389 42.00 -17.39 3.23
CA HIS A 389 40.88 -18.32 3.43
C HIS A 389 39.55 -17.77 2.89
N LEU A 390 39.36 -16.44 2.92
CA LEU A 390 38.22 -15.77 2.30
C LEU A 390 38.26 -15.83 0.77
N ASN A 391 39.44 -15.76 0.15
CA ASN A 391 39.57 -15.89 -1.30
C ASN A 391 39.11 -17.26 -1.83
N LYS A 392 39.18 -18.32 -1.00
CA LYS A 392 38.62 -19.65 -1.30
C LYS A 392 37.10 -19.69 -1.18
N CYS A 393 36.57 -18.89 -0.26
CA CYS A 393 35.16 -18.58 -0.04
C CYS A 393 34.71 -17.36 -0.88
N LYS A 394 34.74 -17.46 -2.21
CA LYS A 394 34.24 -16.34 -3.06
C LYS A 394 32.81 -15.98 -2.63
N TYR A 395 32.63 -14.74 -2.19
CA TYR A 395 31.34 -14.19 -1.82
C TYR A 395 30.51 -14.02 -3.08
N TYR A 396 29.39 -14.72 -3.14
CA TYR A 396 28.37 -14.52 -4.15
C TYR A 396 27.26 -13.68 -3.55
N SER A 397 26.41 -13.13 -4.40
CA SER A 397 25.26 -12.30 -4.01
C SER A 397 24.22 -13.02 -3.13
N PHE A 398 24.39 -14.33 -2.84
CA PHE A 398 23.47 -15.16 -2.07
C PHE A 398 24.19 -15.83 -0.89
N GLU A 399 23.69 -15.63 0.33
CA GLU A 399 24.29 -16.09 1.59
C GLU A 399 24.40 -17.61 1.68
N ASP A 400 23.32 -18.30 1.39
CA ASP A 400 23.16 -19.75 1.48
C ASP A 400 24.10 -20.53 0.55
N VAL A 401 24.31 -20.01 -0.67
CA VAL A 401 25.25 -20.56 -1.64
C VAL A 401 26.70 -20.35 -1.19
N SER A 402 27.01 -19.17 -0.66
CA SER A 402 28.35 -18.86 -0.14
C SER A 402 28.69 -19.70 1.08
N LEU A 403 27.77 -19.85 2.04
CA LEU A 403 27.94 -20.73 3.21
C LEU A 403 28.25 -22.16 2.77
N SER A 404 27.44 -22.72 1.87
CA SER A 404 27.58 -24.11 1.42
C SER A 404 28.91 -24.37 0.73
N ARG A 405 29.36 -23.43 -0.11
CA ARG A 405 30.69 -23.49 -0.75
C ARG A 405 31.80 -23.47 0.31
N CYS A 406 31.71 -22.59 1.30
CA CYS A 406 32.70 -22.49 2.35
C CYS A 406 32.78 -23.75 3.22
N LEU A 407 31.63 -24.30 3.61
CA LEU A 407 31.55 -25.55 4.37
C LEU A 407 32.23 -26.70 3.61
N LYS A 408 31.99 -26.78 2.30
CA LYS A 408 32.62 -27.79 1.43
C LYS A 408 34.13 -27.58 1.31
N VAL A 409 34.59 -26.36 1.06
CA VAL A 409 36.01 -26.08 0.79
C VAL A 409 36.88 -26.11 2.05
N LEU A 410 36.37 -25.61 3.18
CA LEU A 410 37.14 -25.47 4.41
C LEU A 410 37.06 -26.69 5.32
N PHE A 411 35.92 -27.37 5.35
CA PHE A 411 35.64 -28.44 6.31
C PHE A 411 35.25 -29.77 5.65
N ASN A 412 35.21 -29.83 4.31
CA ASN A 412 34.70 -30.97 3.56
C ASN A 412 33.27 -31.40 3.98
N VAL A 413 32.45 -30.41 4.37
CA VAL A 413 31.07 -30.64 4.79
C VAL A 413 30.14 -30.39 3.61
N THR A 414 29.40 -31.41 3.22
CA THR A 414 28.39 -31.33 2.17
C THR A 414 26.98 -31.27 2.77
N LEU A 415 26.04 -30.72 2.00
CA LEU A 415 24.64 -30.69 2.38
C LEU A 415 24.08 -32.10 2.48
N LYS A 416 23.43 -32.38 3.62
CA LYS A 416 22.57 -33.54 3.81
C LYS A 416 21.10 -33.09 3.68
N LEU A 417 20.34 -33.74 2.81
CA LEU A 417 18.94 -33.37 2.60
C LEU A 417 18.12 -33.60 3.88
N GLY A 418 17.34 -32.59 4.28
CA GLY A 418 16.41 -32.68 5.40
C GLY A 418 15.13 -33.38 4.98
N VAL A 419 15.18 -34.72 4.91
CA VAL A 419 14.08 -35.57 4.48
C VAL A 419 13.72 -36.62 5.54
N ASP A 420 12.47 -37.06 5.54
CA ASP A 420 12.00 -38.16 6.38
C ASP A 420 12.41 -39.55 5.86
N LYS A 421 11.97 -40.59 6.56
CA LYS A 421 12.25 -42.00 6.20
C LYS A 421 11.74 -42.39 4.81
N ASN A 422 10.73 -41.68 4.29
CA ASN A 422 10.13 -41.90 2.99
C ASN A 422 10.72 -40.96 1.92
N GLY A 423 11.75 -40.18 2.26
CA GLY A 423 12.38 -39.23 1.36
C GLY A 423 11.60 -37.92 1.15
N LYS A 424 10.52 -37.67 1.90
CA LYS A 424 9.75 -36.42 1.77
C LYS A 424 10.45 -35.29 2.52
N ASN A 425 10.38 -34.07 1.98
CA ASN A 425 11.06 -32.92 2.57
C ASN A 425 10.43 -32.51 3.90
N GLN A 426 11.28 -32.26 4.87
CA GLN A 426 10.92 -31.71 6.18
C GLN A 426 11.20 -30.21 6.27
N PHE A 427 11.99 -29.66 5.34
CA PHE A 427 12.25 -28.23 5.21
C PHE A 427 11.61 -27.75 3.92
N LEU A 428 10.88 -26.63 3.92
CA LEU A 428 10.21 -26.13 2.72
C LEU A 428 10.73 -24.73 2.35
N PRO A 429 11.16 -24.51 1.10
CA PRO A 429 11.74 -23.24 0.66
C PRO A 429 10.68 -22.18 0.32
N ILE A 430 9.40 -22.56 0.36
CA ILE A 430 8.21 -21.76 0.08
C ILE A 430 7.09 -22.17 1.04
N ASP A 431 5.98 -21.43 1.05
CA ASP A 431 4.86 -21.71 1.94
C ASP A 431 4.11 -23.01 1.59
N LEU A 432 3.37 -23.52 2.56
CA LEU A 432 2.60 -24.76 2.42
C LEU A 432 1.55 -24.68 1.30
N GLU A 433 0.88 -23.53 1.13
CA GLU A 433 -0.17 -23.37 0.12
C GLU A 433 0.39 -23.61 -1.28
N HIS A 434 1.53 -23.00 -1.60
CA HIS A 434 2.21 -23.21 -2.87
C HIS A 434 2.75 -24.64 -3.00
N MET A 435 3.21 -25.25 -1.91
CA MET A 435 3.62 -26.66 -1.92
C MET A 435 2.47 -27.62 -2.26
N PHE A 436 1.21 -27.24 -2.02
CA PHE A 436 0.02 -28.03 -2.36
C PHE A 436 -0.64 -27.67 -3.71
N LYS A 437 -0.20 -26.59 -4.38
CA LYS A 437 -0.74 -26.20 -5.71
C LYS A 437 -0.24 -27.13 -6.82
N ILE A 438 -1.07 -27.32 -7.85
CA ILE A 438 -0.78 -28.13 -9.05
C ILE A 438 0.50 -27.65 -9.77
N GLN A 439 0.78 -26.34 -9.71
CA GLN A 439 1.86 -25.73 -10.47
C GLN A 439 2.86 -25.06 -9.53
N LEU A 440 3.85 -25.84 -9.10
CA LEU A 440 5.00 -25.29 -8.37
C LEU A 440 5.81 -24.33 -9.27
N PRO A 441 6.48 -23.33 -8.69
CA PRO A 441 7.41 -22.48 -9.44
C PRO A 441 8.44 -23.29 -10.22
N ARG A 442 8.69 -22.91 -11.49
CA ARG A 442 9.61 -23.62 -12.41
C ARG A 442 11.00 -23.85 -11.81
N TRP A 443 11.48 -22.91 -11.00
CA TRP A 443 12.80 -23.02 -10.37
C TRP A 443 12.89 -24.15 -9.34
N ILE A 444 11.79 -24.55 -8.70
CA ILE A 444 11.77 -25.70 -7.78
C ILE A 444 12.03 -26.98 -8.55
N PHE A 445 11.36 -27.15 -9.70
CA PHE A 445 11.60 -28.31 -10.56
C PHE A 445 13.03 -28.36 -11.09
N THR A 446 13.61 -27.23 -11.47
CA THR A 446 14.96 -27.23 -12.08
C THR A 446 16.11 -27.26 -11.08
N LYS A 447 15.91 -26.71 -9.87
CA LYS A 447 16.98 -26.56 -8.88
C LYS A 447 16.88 -27.52 -7.70
N SER A 448 15.72 -28.11 -7.39
CA SER A 448 15.59 -29.00 -6.24
C SER A 448 16.44 -30.26 -6.41
N LEU A 449 17.19 -30.59 -5.36
CA LEU A 449 17.98 -31.82 -5.29
C LEU A 449 17.10 -33.05 -5.03
N ASN A 450 15.97 -32.86 -4.35
CA ASN A 450 15.03 -33.93 -4.08
C ASN A 450 14.05 -34.11 -5.24
N ARG A 451 14.27 -35.15 -6.05
CA ARG A 451 13.45 -35.43 -7.24
C ARG A 451 12.05 -35.96 -6.94
N ILE A 452 11.75 -36.35 -5.70
CA ILE A 452 10.39 -36.79 -5.30
C ILE A 452 9.36 -35.69 -5.59
N ILE A 453 9.76 -34.41 -5.50
CA ILE A 453 8.91 -33.25 -5.81
C ILE A 453 8.55 -33.18 -7.30
N GLN A 454 9.39 -33.72 -8.18
CA GLN A 454 9.16 -33.72 -9.63
C GLN A 454 8.17 -34.79 -10.08
N GLN A 455 7.82 -35.75 -9.20
CA GLN A 455 7.04 -36.95 -9.53
C GLN A 455 5.63 -36.96 -8.93
N GLN A 456 5.26 -35.96 -8.12
CA GLN A 456 4.03 -36.00 -7.34
C GLN A 456 2.87 -35.24 -7.97
N ASN A 457 1.79 -35.98 -8.24
CA ASN A 457 0.45 -35.42 -8.40
C ASN A 457 -0.07 -34.97 -7.02
N ASN A 458 -0.75 -33.81 -6.98
CA ASN A 458 -1.34 -33.14 -5.82
C ASN A 458 -1.48 -33.99 -4.53
N SER A 459 -0.93 -33.47 -3.42
CA SER A 459 -1.07 -33.89 -2.00
C SER A 459 0.08 -34.65 -1.33
N GLN A 460 1.13 -35.08 -2.05
CA GLN A 460 2.21 -35.88 -1.44
C GLN A 460 3.52 -35.12 -1.11
N CYS A 461 3.57 -33.80 -1.34
CA CYS A 461 4.78 -32.93 -1.36
C CYS A 461 5.66 -32.98 -0.13
N CYS A 462 5.07 -33.29 1.01
CA CYS A 462 5.57 -32.79 2.27
C CYS A 462 5.52 -33.89 3.32
N SER A 463 6.58 -33.95 4.14
CA SER A 463 6.64 -34.90 5.23
C SER A 463 5.55 -34.60 6.26
N PRO A 464 4.88 -35.61 6.84
CA PRO A 464 4.04 -35.41 8.03
C PRO A 464 4.87 -34.92 9.24
N GLU A 465 6.19 -35.13 9.22
CA GLU A 465 7.14 -34.63 10.22
C GLU A 465 7.81 -33.34 9.72
N LEU A 466 7.00 -32.36 9.29
CA LEU A 466 7.47 -31.07 8.79
C LEU A 466 8.22 -30.28 9.87
N ILE A 467 9.35 -29.67 9.53
CA ILE A 467 10.22 -28.91 10.43
C ILE A 467 10.15 -27.41 10.14
N THR A 468 10.31 -26.98 8.90
CA THR A 468 10.28 -25.55 8.55
C THR A 468 9.47 -25.26 7.29
N MET A 469 8.93 -24.04 7.22
CA MET A 469 8.31 -23.49 6.02
C MET A 469 8.58 -21.99 5.90
N HIS A 470 8.83 -21.53 4.68
CA HIS A 470 9.24 -20.16 4.37
C HIS A 470 8.07 -19.34 3.79
N TYR A 471 8.21 -18.02 3.71
CA TYR A 471 7.16 -17.09 3.25
C TYR A 471 5.88 -17.13 4.11
N VAL A 472 6.02 -17.39 5.41
CA VAL A 472 4.88 -17.37 6.33
C VAL A 472 4.64 -15.96 6.83
N THR A 473 3.47 -15.42 6.55
CA THR A 473 3.08 -14.10 7.05
C THR A 473 2.91 -14.11 8.58
N PRO A 474 3.10 -12.97 9.29
CA PRO A 474 2.90 -12.92 10.74
C PRO A 474 1.54 -13.45 11.21
N LEU A 475 0.47 -13.14 10.47
CA LEU A 475 -0.88 -13.65 10.77
C LEU A 475 -0.99 -15.18 10.56
N ALA A 476 -0.34 -15.70 9.52
CA ALA A 476 -0.31 -17.14 9.28
C ALA A 476 0.51 -17.88 10.35
N MET A 477 1.57 -17.26 10.88
CA MET A 477 2.32 -17.81 12.03
C MET A 477 1.40 -17.96 13.25
N GLU A 478 0.63 -16.91 13.60
CA GLU A 478 -0.34 -16.98 14.71
C GLU A 478 -1.41 -18.06 14.49
N TYR A 479 -1.88 -18.20 13.25
CA TYR A 479 -2.85 -19.22 12.88
C TYR A 479 -2.28 -20.65 13.04
N PHE A 480 -1.05 -20.88 12.57
CA PHE A 480 -0.37 -22.17 12.76
C PHE A 480 -0.11 -22.46 14.23
N ASP A 481 0.31 -21.47 15.01
CA ASP A 481 0.54 -21.63 16.45
C ASP A 481 -0.75 -22.02 17.18
N TYR A 482 -1.87 -21.37 16.80
CA TYR A 482 -3.18 -21.73 17.31
C TYR A 482 -3.54 -23.19 16.95
N ILE A 483 -3.39 -23.59 15.69
CA ILE A 483 -3.72 -24.96 15.24
C ILE A 483 -2.85 -26.01 15.92
N PHE A 484 -1.53 -25.81 15.97
CA PHE A 484 -0.60 -26.85 16.42
C PHE A 484 -0.49 -26.94 17.93
N TYR A 485 -0.67 -25.82 18.66
CA TYR A 485 -0.42 -25.79 20.11
C TYR A 485 -1.62 -25.37 20.97
N SER A 486 -2.55 -24.58 20.44
CA SER A 486 -3.66 -24.02 21.25
C SER A 486 -4.99 -24.74 21.05
N LEU A 487 -5.23 -25.24 19.84
CA LEU A 487 -6.48 -25.91 19.46
C LEU A 487 -6.54 -27.28 20.13
N LYS A 488 -7.35 -27.38 21.17
CA LYS A 488 -7.67 -28.65 21.82
C LYS A 488 -8.96 -29.19 21.22
N THR A 489 -8.86 -30.24 20.41
CA THR A 489 -10.03 -30.99 19.94
C THR A 489 -10.29 -32.16 20.88
N SER A 490 -11.52 -32.29 21.37
CA SER A 490 -11.95 -33.39 22.27
C SER A 490 -12.21 -34.70 21.52
N LEU A 491 -11.48 -34.97 20.43
CA LEU A 491 -11.79 -36.04 19.46
C LEU A 491 -10.72 -37.14 19.38
N LEU A 492 -9.76 -37.15 20.30
CA LEU A 492 -8.75 -38.20 20.45
C LEU A 492 -8.49 -38.45 21.96
N GLU A 493 -9.50 -38.99 22.65
CA GLU A 493 -9.31 -39.80 23.85
C GLU A 493 -9.50 -41.28 23.51
#